data_AF-A0A4E9EST9-F1
#
_entry.id   AF-A0A4E9EST9-F1
#
_cell.length_a   1.000
_cell.length_b   1.000
_cell.length_c   1.000
_cell.angle_alpha   90.00
_cell.angle_beta   90.00
_cell.angle_gamma   90.00
#
_symmetry.space_group_name_H-M   'P 1'
#
loop_
_entity.id
_entity.type
_entity.pdbx_description
1 polymer ?
#
loop_
_entity_poly.entity_id
_entity_poly.type
_entity_poly.pdbx_seq_one_letter_code
_entity_poly.pdbx_strand_id
1 'polypeptide(L)'
;MIFDQCPEARQLFSFMNLDLNNCKKKNNDFVFQALRFIQVLESGINSLDDLKAFDPILDNLGRRHGKLESSSGFRLYYWSVFLECSIHHIRLALLSSKADRWNNTDVDNVVILWRHLISGICERIKRGYLTNIADRSMLDVQAEVASRAKLSVIPPIPQPSAKNPANFARMPVHYQFIRWLFSRIRRGD
;
A
#
# COMPACT_ATOMS: atom_id res chain seq x y z
N MET A 1 -13.67 7.46 12.32
CA MET A 1 -13.04 6.80 11.15
C MET A 1 -11.66 7.41 10.87
N ILE A 2 -10.78 6.72 10.13
CA ILE A 2 -9.43 7.24 9.80
C ILE A 2 -9.48 8.62 9.11
N PHE A 3 -10.52 8.87 8.31
CA PHE A 3 -10.73 10.13 7.60
C PHE A 3 -11.27 11.28 8.44
N ASP A 4 -11.63 11.02 9.70
CA ASP A 4 -11.96 12.07 10.65
C ASP A 4 -10.69 12.55 11.35
N GLN A 5 -9.74 11.62 11.57
CA GLN A 5 -8.44 11.90 12.18
C GLN A 5 -7.40 12.41 11.18
N CYS A 6 -7.53 12.01 9.92
CA CYS A 6 -6.64 12.38 8.82
C CYS A 6 -7.48 12.59 7.53
N PRO A 7 -8.18 13.74 7.41
CA PRO A 7 -9.04 14.03 6.27
C PRO A 7 -8.30 14.01 4.92
N GLU A 8 -7.04 14.42 4.89
CA GLU A 8 -6.18 14.43 3.71
C GLU A 8 -5.94 13.03 3.15
N ALA A 9 -6.03 11.96 3.96
CA ALA A 9 -5.91 10.59 3.46
C ALA A 9 -7.03 10.22 2.46
N ARG A 10 -8.15 10.97 2.42
CA ARG A 10 -9.21 10.79 1.41
C ARG A 10 -8.69 10.95 -0.02
N GLN A 11 -7.66 11.77 -0.25
CA GLN A 11 -7.09 11.98 -1.58
C GLN A 11 -6.50 10.70 -2.19
N LEU A 12 -6.12 9.73 -1.34
CA LEU A 12 -5.60 8.43 -1.77
C LEU A 12 -6.70 7.52 -2.34
N PHE A 13 -7.96 7.86 -2.10
CA PHE A 13 -9.12 7.11 -2.51
C PHE A 13 -9.94 7.96 -3.48
N SER A 14 -9.49 8.05 -4.73
CA SER A 14 -10.14 8.86 -5.78
C SER A 14 -11.63 8.54 -5.97
N PHE A 15 -12.04 7.32 -5.66
CA PHE A 15 -13.45 6.88 -5.65
C PHE A 15 -14.28 7.50 -4.51
N MET A 16 -13.67 8.07 -3.47
CA MET A 16 -14.35 8.78 -2.37
C MET A 16 -14.68 10.24 -2.66
N ASN A 17 -14.27 10.80 -3.80
CA ASN A 17 -14.66 12.15 -4.24
C ASN A 17 -16.16 12.26 -4.63
N LEU A 18 -16.99 11.32 -4.18
CA LEU A 18 -18.44 11.35 -4.38
C LEU A 18 -19.07 12.28 -3.35
N ASP A 19 -19.67 13.35 -3.85
CA ASP A 19 -20.52 14.35 -3.18
C ASP A 19 -20.69 14.18 -1.66
N LEU A 20 -20.15 15.13 -0.90
CA LEU A 20 -20.39 15.29 0.54
C LEU A 20 -21.90 15.26 0.90
N ASN A 21 -22.77 15.62 -0.05
CA ASN A 21 -24.22 15.64 0.09
C ASN A 21 -24.90 14.27 -0.09
N ASN A 22 -24.17 13.23 -0.55
CA ASN A 22 -24.71 11.90 -0.85
C ASN A 22 -24.02 10.79 -0.03
N CYS A 23 -23.59 11.12 1.19
CA CYS A 23 -22.88 10.29 2.18
C CYS A 23 -23.52 8.92 2.55
N LYS A 24 -24.60 8.47 1.91
CA LYS A 24 -25.37 7.28 2.32
C LYS A 24 -25.12 6.01 1.50
N LYS A 25 -24.46 6.09 0.34
CA LYS A 25 -24.07 4.86 -0.40
C LYS A 25 -22.70 4.40 0.07
N LYS A 26 -22.65 3.25 0.75
CA LYS A 26 -21.40 2.50 1.00
C LYS A 26 -20.66 2.40 -0.34
N ASN A 27 -19.50 3.04 -0.43
CA ASN A 27 -18.67 2.87 -1.61
C ASN A 27 -18.09 1.46 -1.58
N ASN A 28 -18.55 0.60 -2.50
CA ASN A 28 -18.12 -0.80 -2.56
C ASN A 28 -16.59 -0.92 -2.67
N ASP A 29 -15.92 0.00 -3.37
CA ASP A 29 -14.47 -0.01 -3.51
C ASP A 29 -13.76 0.24 -2.17
N PHE A 30 -14.33 1.11 -1.33
CA PHE A 30 -13.81 1.30 0.02
C PHE A 30 -13.99 0.05 0.87
N VAL A 31 -15.17 -0.58 0.79
CA VAL A 31 -15.45 -1.83 1.51
C VAL A 31 -14.47 -2.92 1.07
N PHE A 32 -14.22 -3.07 -0.22
CA PHE A 32 -13.23 -4.01 -0.74
C PHE A 32 -11.83 -3.71 -0.23
N GLN A 33 -11.44 -2.45 -0.16
CA GLN A 33 -10.14 -2.07 0.39
C GLN A 33 -10.04 -2.37 1.89
N ALA A 34 -11.11 -2.12 2.65
CA ALA A 34 -11.18 -2.48 4.06
C ALA A 34 -11.09 -4.00 4.26
N LEU A 35 -11.79 -4.80 3.45
CA LEU A 35 -11.73 -6.26 3.48
C LEU A 35 -10.32 -6.79 3.23
N ARG A 36 -9.62 -6.26 2.22
CA ARG A 36 -8.21 -6.60 1.97
C ARG A 36 -7.33 -6.31 3.17
N PHE A 37 -7.63 -5.24 3.90
CA PHE A 37 -6.88 -4.91 5.09
C PHE A 37 -7.15 -5.90 6.23
N ILE A 38 -8.41 -6.26 6.46
CA ILE A 38 -8.78 -7.29 7.45
C ILE A 38 -8.09 -8.62 7.14
N GLN A 39 -8.01 -9.02 5.87
CA GLN A 39 -7.29 -10.25 5.46
C GLN A 39 -5.79 -10.21 5.81
N VAL A 40 -5.15 -9.04 5.73
CA VAL A 40 -3.75 -8.88 6.18
C VAL A 40 -3.65 -9.06 7.69
N LEU A 41 -4.60 -8.52 8.46
CA LEU A 41 -4.61 -8.71 9.92
C LEU A 41 -4.84 -10.16 10.30
N GLU A 42 -5.80 -10.82 9.67
CA GLU A 42 -6.09 -12.25 9.85
C GLU A 42 -4.85 -13.10 9.53
N SER A 43 -4.17 -12.81 8.41
CA SER A 43 -2.91 -13.48 8.06
C SER A 43 -1.84 -13.27 9.14
N GLY A 44 -1.76 -12.07 9.72
CA GLY A 44 -0.83 -11.77 10.81
C GLY A 44 -1.13 -12.56 12.08
N ILE A 45 -2.42 -12.68 12.45
CA ILE A 45 -2.86 -13.50 13.60
C ILE A 45 -2.53 -14.98 13.35
N ASN A 46 -2.82 -15.48 12.15
CA ASN A 46 -2.57 -16.88 11.80
C ASN A 46 -1.08 -17.20 11.61
N SER A 47 -0.21 -16.20 11.57
CA SER A 47 1.24 -16.36 11.42
C SER A 47 2.01 -16.07 12.71
N LEU A 48 1.34 -15.96 13.87
CA LEU A 48 2.01 -15.63 15.14
C LEU A 48 3.12 -16.64 15.52
N ASP A 49 2.98 -17.90 15.12
CA ASP A 49 3.98 -18.95 15.36
C ASP A 49 5.16 -18.91 14.37
N ASP A 50 4.98 -18.32 13.19
CA ASP A 50 6.02 -18.13 12.18
C ASP A 50 5.88 -16.77 11.45
N LEU A 51 6.35 -15.72 12.12
CA LEU A 51 6.31 -14.37 11.56
C LEU A 51 7.19 -14.21 10.30
N LYS A 52 8.18 -15.08 10.09
CA LYS A 52 9.07 -15.00 8.92
C LYS A 52 8.35 -15.38 7.64
N ALA A 53 7.40 -16.32 7.72
CA ALA A 53 6.55 -16.67 6.58
C ALA A 53 5.67 -15.49 6.12
N PHE A 54 5.36 -14.55 7.02
CA PHE A 54 4.52 -13.39 6.73
C PHE A 54 5.29 -12.20 6.14
N ASP A 55 6.59 -12.08 6.43
CA ASP A 55 7.47 -10.99 5.97
C ASP A 55 7.37 -10.70 4.45
N PRO A 56 7.40 -11.69 3.54
CA PRO A 56 7.32 -11.42 2.10
C PRO A 56 6.02 -10.72 1.67
N ILE A 57 4.91 -11.03 2.33
CA ILE A 57 3.60 -10.42 2.06
C ILE A 57 3.64 -8.94 2.46
N LEU A 58 4.14 -8.66 3.67
CA LEU A 58 4.25 -7.31 4.22
C LEU A 58 5.25 -6.44 3.43
N ASP A 59 6.39 -7.01 3.02
CA ASP A 59 7.37 -6.32 2.19
C ASP A 59 6.79 -5.94 0.83
N ASN A 60 6.05 -6.85 0.21
CA ASN A 60 5.38 -6.57 -1.06
C ASN A 60 4.26 -5.51 -0.90
N LEU A 61 3.55 -5.50 0.22
CA LEU A 61 2.61 -4.43 0.56
C LEU A 61 3.35 -3.09 0.71
N GLY A 62 4.46 -3.07 1.44
CA GLY A 62 5.31 -1.91 1.62
C GLY A 62 5.78 -1.33 0.30
N ARG A 63 6.37 -2.15 -0.57
CA ARG A 63 6.83 -1.73 -1.89
C ARG A 63 5.71 -1.17 -2.75
N ARG A 64 4.49 -1.74 -2.67
CA ARG A 64 3.32 -1.21 -3.37
C ARG A 64 2.92 0.18 -2.86
N HIS A 65 2.95 0.41 -1.55
CA HIS A 65 2.68 1.75 -1.00
C HIS A 65 3.83 2.74 -1.27
N GLY A 66 5.07 2.25 -1.42
CA GLY A 66 6.21 3.07 -1.87
C GLY A 66 5.98 3.68 -3.26
N LYS A 67 5.34 2.92 -4.16
CA LYS A 67 4.93 3.44 -5.49
C LYS A 67 3.84 4.51 -5.38
N LEU A 68 2.96 4.41 -4.38
CA LEU A 68 1.88 5.38 -4.15
C LEU A 68 2.39 6.73 -3.65
N GLU A 69 3.61 6.79 -3.11
CA GLU A 69 4.25 8.05 -2.70
C GLU A 69 4.34 9.01 -3.89
N SER A 70 4.89 8.56 -5.01
CA SER A 70 5.07 9.40 -6.20
C SER A 70 3.80 9.57 -7.04
N SER A 71 2.87 8.60 -7.01
CA SER A 71 1.67 8.65 -7.85
C SER A 71 0.50 9.40 -7.22
N SER A 72 0.35 9.34 -5.89
CA SER A 72 -0.80 9.90 -5.18
C SER A 72 -0.42 10.57 -3.85
N GLY A 73 0.87 10.81 -3.60
CA GLY A 73 1.34 11.49 -2.40
C GLY A 73 1.22 10.67 -1.12
N PHE A 74 1.26 9.33 -1.18
CA PHE A 74 1.19 8.49 0.03
C PHE A 74 2.36 8.78 0.99
N ARG A 75 2.04 9.01 2.27
CA ARG A 75 3.01 9.34 3.33
C ARG A 75 3.05 8.27 4.42
N LEU A 76 4.23 8.03 4.98
CA LEU A 76 4.41 7.01 6.03
C LEU A 76 3.58 7.25 7.29
N TYR A 77 3.29 8.51 7.65
CA TYR A 77 2.55 8.83 8.88
C TYR A 77 1.10 8.29 8.85
N TYR A 78 0.53 7.99 7.67
CA TYR A 78 -0.78 7.35 7.56
C TYR A 78 -0.82 6.00 8.28
N TRP A 79 0.30 5.28 8.36
CA TRP A 79 0.39 4.04 9.13
C TRP A 79 0.31 4.27 10.65
N SER A 80 0.82 5.41 11.14
CA SER A 80 0.70 5.77 12.56
C SER A 80 -0.75 6.15 12.90
N VAL A 81 -1.41 6.94 12.04
CA VAL A 81 -2.84 7.25 12.20
C VAL A 81 -3.67 5.96 12.16
N PHE A 82 -3.35 5.07 11.23
CA PHE A 82 -4.00 3.77 11.10
C PHE A 82 -3.90 2.96 12.40
N LEU A 83 -2.70 2.83 12.98
CA LEU A 83 -2.47 2.13 14.25
C LEU A 83 -3.37 2.66 15.37
N GLU A 84 -3.37 3.97 15.62
CA GLU A 84 -4.16 4.57 16.70
C GLU A 84 -5.66 4.42 16.45
N CYS A 85 -6.11 4.57 15.19
CA CYS A 85 -7.49 4.28 14.82
C CYS A 85 -7.86 2.82 15.10
N SER A 86 -7.03 1.86 14.71
CA SER A 86 -7.30 0.44 14.95
C SER A 86 -7.38 0.10 16.43
N ILE A 87 -6.53 0.70 17.26
CA ILE A 87 -6.53 0.53 18.72
C ILE A 87 -7.82 1.07 19.34
N HIS A 88 -8.24 2.26 18.92
CA HIS A 88 -9.50 2.83 19.37
C HIS A 88 -10.69 1.93 19.00
N HIS A 89 -10.76 1.47 17.75
CA HIS A 89 -11.90 0.70 17.27
C HIS A 89 -11.96 -0.71 17.86
N ILE A 90 -10.82 -1.40 18.08
CA ILE A 90 -10.85 -2.72 18.73
C ILE A 90 -11.32 -2.60 20.18
N ARG A 91 -10.88 -1.59 20.93
CA ARG A 91 -11.35 -1.34 22.29
C ARG A 91 -12.86 -1.13 22.32
N LEU A 92 -13.35 -0.25 21.45
CA LEU A 92 -14.77 0.05 21.35
C LEU A 92 -15.59 -1.20 20.97
N ALA A 93 -15.08 -2.02 20.05
CA ALA A 93 -15.73 -3.25 19.62
C ALA A 93 -15.84 -4.28 20.76
N LEU A 94 -14.78 -4.46 21.56
CA LEU A 94 -14.77 -5.38 22.70
C LEU A 94 -15.73 -4.91 23.81
N LEU A 95 -15.68 -3.63 24.18
CA LEU A 95 -16.57 -3.05 25.20
C LEU A 95 -18.04 -3.04 24.77
N SER A 96 -18.30 -2.95 23.46
CA SER A 96 -19.66 -2.98 22.90
C SER A 96 -20.13 -4.38 22.53
N SER A 97 -19.32 -5.43 22.77
CA SER A 97 -19.68 -6.80 22.43
C SER A 97 -20.89 -7.26 23.24
N LYS A 98 -21.89 -7.78 22.54
CA LYS A 98 -23.05 -8.45 23.15
C LYS A 98 -22.85 -9.96 23.32
N ALA A 99 -21.88 -10.53 22.59
CA ALA A 99 -21.60 -11.95 22.59
C ALA A 99 -20.80 -12.36 23.84
N ASP A 100 -19.84 -11.52 24.21
CA ASP A 100 -18.90 -11.79 25.30
C ASP A 100 -18.91 -10.64 26.29
N ARG A 101 -18.85 -10.94 27.59
CA ARG A 101 -18.69 -9.92 28.63
C ARG A 101 -17.22 -9.69 28.91
N TRP A 102 -16.67 -8.65 28.28
CA TRP A 102 -15.31 -8.20 28.53
C TRP A 102 -15.26 -7.27 29.75
N ASN A 103 -14.38 -7.56 30.71
CA ASN A 103 -14.04 -6.59 31.75
C ASN A 103 -12.92 -5.64 31.27
N ASN A 104 -12.74 -4.52 31.97
CA ASN A 104 -11.75 -3.51 31.57
C ASN A 104 -10.31 -4.08 31.51
N THR A 105 -9.93 -4.94 32.46
CA THR A 105 -8.59 -5.56 32.50
C THR A 105 -8.32 -6.42 31.25
N ASP A 106 -9.29 -7.25 30.86
CA ASP A 106 -9.15 -8.11 29.67
C ASP A 106 -9.12 -7.28 28.39
N VAL A 107 -9.95 -6.23 28.30
CA VAL A 107 -9.89 -5.28 27.18
C VAL A 107 -8.52 -4.62 27.09
N ASP A 108 -7.96 -4.18 28.22
CA ASP A 108 -6.65 -3.53 28.27
C ASP A 108 -5.54 -4.48 27.77
N ASN A 109 -5.57 -5.74 28.23
CA ASN A 109 -4.64 -6.78 27.79
C ASN A 109 -4.73 -7.03 26.28
N VAL A 110 -5.94 -7.19 25.73
CA VAL A 110 -6.12 -7.40 24.29
C VAL A 110 -5.67 -6.17 23.49
N VAL A 111 -5.95 -4.96 23.97
CA VAL A 111 -5.50 -3.73 23.31
C VAL A 111 -3.97 -3.64 23.26
N ILE A 112 -3.27 -4.05 24.33
CA ILE A 112 -1.80 -4.09 24.35
C ILE A 112 -1.28 -5.09 23.30
N LEU A 113 -1.82 -6.31 23.28
CA LEU A 113 -1.43 -7.33 22.31
C LEU A 113 -1.72 -6.88 20.87
N TRP A 114 -2.88 -6.27 20.64
CA TRP A 114 -3.27 -5.70 19.35
C TRP A 114 -2.31 -4.58 18.92
N ARG A 115 -1.94 -3.68 19.84
CA ARG A 115 -0.94 -2.63 19.57
C ARG A 115 0.37 -3.25 19.09
N HIS A 116 0.86 -4.30 19.74
CA HIS A 116 2.09 -4.98 19.33
C HIS A 116 1.97 -5.61 17.94
N LEU A 117 0.89 -6.34 17.67
CA LEU A 117 0.65 -6.96 16.37
C LEU A 117 0.60 -5.92 15.24
N ILE A 118 -0.25 -4.89 15.37
CA ILE A 118 -0.41 -3.87 14.33
C ILE A 118 0.87 -3.05 14.16
N SER A 119 1.57 -2.73 15.25
CA SER A 119 2.85 -2.02 15.16
C SER A 119 3.88 -2.83 14.39
N GLY A 120 4.01 -4.14 14.68
CA GLY A 120 4.90 -5.04 13.95
C GLY A 120 4.59 -5.10 12.45
N ILE A 121 3.30 -5.23 12.11
CA ILE A 121 2.82 -5.20 10.72
C ILE A 121 3.18 -3.88 10.03
N CYS A 122 2.85 -2.75 10.65
CA CYS A 122 3.11 -1.42 10.11
C CYS A 122 4.61 -1.17 9.93
N GLU A 123 5.45 -1.56 10.89
CA GLU A 123 6.91 -1.41 10.77
C GLU A 123 7.48 -2.23 9.61
N ARG A 124 6.98 -3.44 9.39
CA ARG A 124 7.42 -4.23 8.23
C ARG A 124 6.98 -3.61 6.90
N ILE A 125 5.75 -3.12 6.82
CA ILE A 125 5.26 -2.41 5.63
C ILE A 125 6.09 -1.14 5.38
N LYS A 126 6.42 -0.36 6.43
CA LYS A 126 7.30 0.82 6.33
C LYS A 126 8.68 0.47 5.79
N ARG A 127 9.27 -0.67 6.20
CA ARG A 127 10.54 -1.15 5.62
C ARG A 127 10.44 -1.37 4.12
N GLY A 128 9.44 -2.13 3.66
CA GLY A 128 9.24 -2.36 2.22
C GLY A 128 8.98 -1.07 1.43
N TYR A 129 8.30 -0.09 2.04
CA TYR A 129 8.10 1.24 1.46
C TYR A 129 9.42 1.98 1.26
N LEU A 130 10.27 2.02 2.30
CA LEU A 130 11.57 2.69 2.25
C LEU A 130 12.54 2.02 1.27
N THR A 131 12.53 0.68 1.20
CA THR A 131 13.29 -0.05 0.17
C THR A 131 12.89 0.38 -1.23
N ASN A 132 11.58 0.48 -1.51
CA ASN A 132 11.14 0.92 -2.84
C ASN A 132 11.57 2.36 -3.16
N ILE A 133 11.58 3.27 -2.19
CA ILE A 133 12.08 4.63 -2.39
C ILE A 133 13.58 4.59 -2.72
N ALA A 134 14.36 3.86 -1.93
CA ALA A 134 15.81 3.75 -2.13
C ALA A 134 16.14 3.16 -3.51
N ASP A 135 15.46 2.09 -3.92
CA ASP A 135 15.64 1.46 -5.23
C ASP A 135 15.42 2.47 -6.38
N ARG A 136 14.38 3.31 -6.27
CA ARG A 136 14.10 4.36 -7.27
C ARG A 136 15.17 5.44 -7.29
N SER A 137 15.56 5.94 -6.13
CA SER A 137 16.62 6.95 -6.04
C SER A 137 17.94 6.45 -6.61
N MET A 138 18.29 5.18 -6.40
CA MET A 138 19.50 4.60 -7.00
C MET A 138 19.40 4.50 -8.54
N LEU A 139 18.23 4.15 -9.07
CA LEU A 139 18.00 4.12 -10.53
C LEU A 139 18.11 5.51 -11.15
N ASP A 140 17.59 6.54 -10.50
CA ASP A 140 17.68 7.92 -10.97
C ASP A 140 19.15 8.39 -11.01
N VAL A 141 19.93 8.09 -9.96
CA VAL A 141 21.38 8.37 -9.93
C VAL A 141 22.11 7.64 -11.06
N GLN A 142 21.81 6.36 -11.31
CA GLN A 142 22.42 5.60 -12.40
C GLN A 142 22.06 6.18 -13.78
N ALA A 143 20.82 6.63 -13.97
CA ALA A 143 20.37 7.27 -15.20
C ALA A 143 21.09 8.61 -15.44
N GLU A 144 21.31 9.41 -14.40
CA GLU A 144 22.08 10.65 -14.47
C GLU A 144 23.56 10.41 -14.80
N VAL A 145 24.18 9.40 -14.18
CA VAL A 145 25.57 9.03 -14.49
C VAL A 145 25.69 8.57 -15.95
N ALA A 146 24.75 7.75 -16.42
CA ALA A 146 24.74 7.28 -17.81
C ALA A 146 24.50 8.41 -18.82
N SER A 147 23.67 9.40 -18.49
CA SER A 147 23.44 10.56 -19.37
C SER A 147 24.68 11.46 -19.46
N ARG A 148 25.36 11.72 -18.33
CA ARG A 148 26.63 12.45 -18.31
C ARG A 148 27.74 11.73 -19.06
N ALA A 149 27.84 10.40 -18.91
CA ALA A 149 28.79 9.59 -19.68
C ALA A 149 28.54 9.72 -21.19
N LYS A 150 27.27 9.69 -21.64
CA LYS A 150 26.92 9.89 -23.06
C LYS A 150 27.27 11.29 -23.59
N LEU A 151 27.13 12.34 -22.78
CA LEU A 151 27.54 13.71 -23.12
C LEU A 151 29.06 13.89 -23.23
N SER A 152 29.84 13.06 -22.52
CA SER A 152 31.32 13.09 -22.55
C SER A 152 31.93 12.35 -23.75
N VAL A 153 31.15 11.52 -24.45
CA VAL A 153 31.59 10.81 -25.65
C VAL A 153 31.35 11.73 -26.85
N ILE A 154 32.44 12.27 -27.42
CA ILE A 154 32.39 13.01 -28.69
C ILE A 154 31.79 12.06 -29.75
N PRO A 155 30.67 12.42 -30.39
CA PRO A 155 30.05 11.55 -31.39
C PRO A 155 30.94 11.44 -32.63
N PRO A 156 31.06 10.25 -33.26
CA PRO A 156 31.60 10.14 -34.61
C PRO A 156 30.70 10.89 -35.59
N ILE A 157 31.32 11.50 -36.61
CA ILE A 157 30.65 12.25 -37.67
C ILE A 157 29.55 11.39 -38.33
N PRO A 158 28.29 11.87 -38.40
CA PRO A 158 27.18 11.08 -38.96
C PRO A 158 27.29 10.91 -40.49
N GLN A 159 27.14 9.68 -40.98
CA GLN A 159 26.79 9.41 -42.39
C GLN A 159 25.27 9.42 -42.60
N PRO A 160 24.77 9.72 -43.83
CA PRO A 160 23.37 10.01 -44.10
C PRO A 160 22.45 8.78 -43.96
N SER A 161 21.25 9.03 -43.41
CA SER A 161 20.23 8.07 -43.01
C SER A 161 19.50 7.38 -44.17
N ALA A 162 19.14 6.10 -43.97
CA ALA A 162 17.98 5.47 -44.62
C ALA A 162 16.80 5.43 -43.63
N LYS A 163 15.65 5.96 -44.07
CA LYS A 163 14.39 6.00 -43.33
C LYS A 163 13.77 4.60 -43.25
N ASN A 164 13.20 4.23 -42.10
CA ASN A 164 12.16 3.20 -42.03
C ASN A 164 11.07 3.61 -41.03
N PRO A 165 9.78 3.53 -41.39
CA PRO A 165 8.67 3.85 -40.51
C PRO A 165 8.09 2.58 -39.87
N ALA A 166 7.67 2.70 -38.61
CA ALA A 166 6.47 2.09 -38.01
C ALA A 166 6.70 1.90 -36.51
N ASN A 167 5.94 2.63 -35.68
CA ASN A 167 5.71 2.23 -34.30
C ASN A 167 4.20 2.16 -34.08
N PHE A 168 3.71 0.93 -33.98
CA PHE A 168 2.37 0.62 -33.49
C PHE A 168 2.26 1.04 -32.03
N ALA A 169 1.16 1.73 -31.71
CA ALA A 169 0.79 2.11 -30.37
C ALA A 169 0.70 0.88 -29.44
N ARG A 170 1.64 0.76 -28.50
CA ARG A 170 1.55 -0.16 -27.37
C ARG A 170 0.61 0.43 -26.32
N MET A 171 -0.41 -0.33 -25.94
CA MET A 171 -1.25 0.01 -24.79
C MET A 171 -0.44 0.05 -23.48
N PRO A 172 -0.80 0.91 -22.51
CA PRO A 172 -0.07 1.05 -21.25
C PRO A 172 -0.06 -0.24 -20.41
N VAL A 173 1.14 -0.63 -19.97
CA VAL A 173 1.45 -1.84 -19.17
C VAL A 173 0.61 -1.96 -17.88
N HIS A 174 0.06 -0.84 -17.39
CA HIS A 174 -0.77 -0.78 -16.19
C HIS A 174 -2.11 -1.55 -16.30
N TYR A 175 -2.68 -1.66 -17.52
CA TYR A 175 -3.97 -2.34 -17.72
C TYR A 175 -3.86 -3.89 -17.75
N GLN A 176 -2.67 -4.41 -18.09
CA GLN A 176 -2.39 -5.86 -18.11
C GLN A 176 -2.23 -6.43 -16.69
N PHE A 177 -1.71 -5.62 -15.75
CA PHE A 177 -1.38 -6.07 -14.39
C PHE A 177 -2.60 -6.20 -13.48
N ILE A 178 -3.58 -5.30 -13.59
CA ILE A 178 -4.83 -5.38 -12.82
C ILE A 178 -5.60 -6.66 -13.22
N ARG A 179 -5.65 -6.97 -14.52
CA ARG A 179 -6.24 -8.21 -15.04
C ARG A 179 -5.49 -9.46 -14.55
N TRP A 180 -4.16 -9.41 -14.47
CA TRP A 180 -3.34 -10.51 -13.95
C TRP A 180 -3.63 -10.80 -12.47
N LEU A 181 -3.69 -9.77 -11.62
CA LEU A 181 -3.93 -9.92 -10.18
C LEU A 181 -5.33 -10.50 -9.87
N PHE A 182 -6.36 -10.09 -10.60
CA PHE A 182 -7.71 -10.65 -10.45
C PHE A 182 -7.85 -12.08 -11.01
N SER A 183 -7.01 -12.47 -11.99
CA SER A 183 -7.03 -13.83 -12.55
C SER A 183 -6.40 -14.90 -11.66
N ARG A 184 -5.58 -14.50 -10.68
CA ARG A 184 -4.95 -15.38 -9.67
C ARG A 184 -5.80 -15.51 -8.41
N ILE A 185 -6.55 -14.49 -8.02
CA ILE A 185 -7.44 -14.56 -6.83
C ILE A 185 -8.67 -15.43 -7.10
N ARG A 186 -9.10 -15.58 -8.36
CA ARG A 186 -10.26 -16.41 -8.74
C ARG A 186 -9.91 -17.88 -9.00
N ARG A 187 -8.63 -18.23 -9.11
CA ARG A 187 -8.16 -19.62 -9.18
C ARG A 187 -7.42 -19.88 -7.87
N GLY A 188 -8.10 -20.50 -6.92
CA GLY A 188 -7.52 -20.86 -5.64
C GLY A 188 -6.45 -21.94 -5.81
N ASP A 189 -5.23 -21.51 -6.15
CA ASP A 189 -3.98 -22.26 -6.04
C ASP A 189 -3.09 -21.59 -4.99
#